data_AF-A0A425VZA8-F1
#
_entry.id   AF-A0A425VZA8-F1
#
_cell.length_a   1.000
_cell.length_b   1.000
_cell.length_c   1.000
_cell.angle_alpha   90.00
_cell.angle_beta   90.00
_cell.angle_gamma   90.00
#
_symmetry.space_group_name_H-M   'P 1'
#
loop_
_entity.id
_entity.type
_entity.pdbx_description
1 polymer ?
#
loop_
_entity_poly.entity_id
_entity_poly.type
_entity_poly.pdbx_seq_one_letter_code
_entity_poly.pdbx_strand_id
1 'polypeptide(L)' 'MKFFIDTADLDEIKQASDWGILAGVTTNPSLYAKTGGKL' A
#
# COMPACT_ATOMS: atom_id res chain seq x y z
N MET A 1 -0.69 13.17 -14.05
CA MET A 1 -1.62 12.45 -13.16
C MET A 1 -0.78 11.65 -12.16
N LYS A 2 -1.17 11.55 -10.88
CA LYS A 2 -0.43 10.78 -9.86
C LYS A 2 -1.27 9.59 -9.42
N PHE A 3 -0.67 8.40 -9.32
CA PHE A 3 -1.37 7.19 -8.87
C PHE A 3 -0.97 6.85 -7.44
N PHE A 4 -1.98 6.55 -6.63
CA PHE A 4 -1.82 6.11 -5.25
C PHE A 4 -2.57 4.80 -5.07
N ILE A 5 -2.05 3.93 -4.22
CA ILE A 5 -2.71 2.69 -3.81
C ILE A 5 -3.08 2.77 -2.33
N ASP A 6 -4.18 2.15 -1.96
CA ASP A 6 -4.69 2.12 -0.60
C ASP A 6 -4.52 0.73 0.00
N THR A 7 -3.36 0.47 0.60
CA THR A 7 -3.02 -0.83 1.17
C THR A 7 -2.01 -0.69 2.30
N ALA A 8 -1.91 -1.74 3.13
CA ALA A 8 -0.83 -1.92 4.10
C ALA A 8 0.01 -3.17 3.78
N ASP A 9 -0.29 -3.87 2.68
CA ASP A 9 0.42 -5.07 2.27
C ASP A 9 1.69 -4.69 1.49
N LEU A 10 2.84 -5.14 1.99
CA LEU A 10 4.14 -4.82 1.40
C LEU A 10 4.34 -5.47 0.03
N ASP A 11 3.74 -6.63 -0.23
CA ASP A 11 3.86 -7.31 -1.52
C ASP A 11 3.07 -6.57 -2.60
N GLU A 12 1.87 -6.07 -2.26
CA GLU A 12 1.08 -5.20 -3.15
C GLU A 12 1.80 -3.88 -3.44
N ILE A 13 2.40 -3.26 -2.41
CA ILE A 13 3.17 -2.02 -2.58
C ILE A 13 4.38 -2.25 -3.50
N LYS A 14 5.09 -3.36 -3.32
CA LYS A 14 6.23 -3.72 -4.15
C LYS A 14 5.81 -3.93 -5.60
N GLN A 15 4.75 -4.70 -5.85
CA GLN A 15 4.22 -4.93 -7.19
C GLN A 15 3.80 -3.63 -7.88
N ALA A 16 3.09 -2.74 -7.18
CA ALA A 16 2.67 -1.46 -7.73
C ALA A 16 3.85 -0.51 -7.99
N SER A 17 4.89 -0.57 -7.15
CA SER A 17 6.14 0.16 -7.37
C SER A 17 6.87 -0.34 -8.62
N ASP A 18 6.88 -1.65 -8.88
CA ASP A 18 7.52 -2.26 -10.04
C ASP A 18 6.86 -1.84 -11.37
N TRP A 19 5.60 -1.38 -11.35
CA TRP A 19 4.93 -0.79 -12.51
C TRP A 19 5.48 0.59 -12.91
N GLY A 20 6.26 1.24 -12.04
CA GLY A 20 6.93 2.51 -12.33
C GLY A 20 6.03 3.76 -12.37
N ILE A 21 4.77 3.63 -11.94
CA ILE A 21 3.78 4.74 -11.96
C ILE A 21 3.29 5.15 -10.55
N LEU A 22 3.76 4.46 -9.50
CA LEU A 22 3.31 4.67 -8.13
C LEU A 22 3.89 5.98 -7.56
N ALA A 23 3.02 6.92 -7.18
CA ALA A 23 3.40 8.19 -6.58
C ALA A 23 3.40 8.15 -5.03
N GLY A 24 2.75 7.14 -4.44
CA GLY A 24 2.70 6.96 -2.99
C GLY A 24 1.65 5.94 -2.55
N VAL A 25 1.57 5.72 -1.25
CA VAL A 25 0.65 4.78 -0.61
C VAL A 25 -0.17 5.51 0.45
N THR A 26 -1.47 5.25 0.51
CA THR A 26 -2.31 5.62 1.64
C THR A 26 -2.59 4.37 2.46
N THR A 27 -2.75 4.55 3.77
CA THR A 27 -3.02 3.44 4.67
C THR A 27 -3.86 3.90 5.86
N ASN A 28 -4.39 2.94 6.61
CA ASN A 28 -5.15 3.18 7.83
C ASN A 28 -5.02 1.96 8.77
N PRO A 29 -5.39 2.12 10.06
CA PRO A 29 -5.38 1.04 11.05
C PRO A 29 -6.05 -0.27 10.62
N SER A 30 -7.19 -0.17 9.91
CA SER A 30 -7.94 -1.35 9.48
C SER A 30 -7.22 -2.15 8.40
N LEU A 31 -6.53 -1.47 7.48
CA LEU A 31 -5.70 -2.13 6.46
C LEU A 31 -4.49 -2.81 7.10
N TYR A 32 -3.81 -2.14 8.03
CA TYR A 32 -2.67 -2.72 8.74
C TYR A 32 -3.05 -3.92 9.61
N ALA A 33 -4.22 -3.88 10.26
CA ALA A 33 -4.73 -5.02 11.01
C ALA A 33 -4.98 -6.26 10.13
N LYS A 34 -5.44 -6.06 8.88
CA LYS A 34 -5.67 -7.15 7.92
C LYS A 34 -4.39 -7.84 7.47
N THR A 35 -3.26 -7.13 7.50
CA THR A 35 -1.94 -7.71 7.18
C THR A 35 -1.28 -8.37 8.40
N GLY A 36 -1.99 -8.48 9.53
CA GLY A 36 -1.49 -9.06 10.78
C GLY A 36 -0.78 -8.06 11.69
N GLY A 37 -0.75 -6.78 11.31
CA GLY A 37 -0.27 -5.70 12.14
C GLY A 37 -1.10 -5.49 13.41
N LYS A 38 -0.46 -5.04 14.48
CA LYS A 38 -1.12 -4.56 15.71
C LYS A 38 -0.63 -3.16 16.03
N LEU A 39 -1.55 -2.28 16.40
CA LEU A 39 -1.30 -0.91 16.83
C LEU A 39 -1.31 -0.80 18.36
#